data_AF-A0AAD8UV61-F1
#
_entry.id   AF-A0AAD8UV61-F1
#
_cell.length_a   1.000
_cell.length_b   1.000
_cell.length_c   1.000
_cell.angle_alpha   90.00
_cell.angle_beta   90.00
_cell.angle_gamma   90.00
#
_symmetry.space_group_name_H-M   'P 1'
#
loop_
_entity.id
_entity.type
_entity.pdbx_description
1 polymer ?
#
loop_
_entity_poly.entity_id
_entity_poly.type
_entity_poly.pdbx_seq_one_letter_code
_entity_poly.pdbx_strand_id
1 'polypeptide(L)'
;MHFTNVFVQALLAGSAVAAPASLASKRQLQPIQAALTNVQDSLTGLDTAVKALSAADPNTAANLLDASNKVQTSLKQGTTQIQGAQELSLTDALTLQQSAGGLTTAVQTSVDDLVAKKPELDKLGATSIAVDQLKQQKATAGDFSSAIVSKVPAIGQGIAQQSVDQVTQSLDGGIQKLGGDAAGGAAGGAAPAAPAAPAAPAAPAGAQEQFHAEVMA
;
A
#
# COMPACT_ATOMS: atom_id res chain seq x y z
N MET A 1 62.77 26.93 -37.36
CA MET A 1 62.64 25.49 -37.06
C MET A 1 61.23 25.08 -37.46
N HIS A 2 61.12 24.30 -38.54
CA HIS A 2 59.92 23.56 -38.90
C HIS A 2 59.57 22.56 -37.79
N PHE A 3 58.28 22.26 -37.60
CA PHE A 3 57.74 20.97 -38.04
C PHE A 3 56.20 21.01 -38.04
N THR A 4 55.69 20.88 -39.25
CA THR A 4 54.33 20.45 -39.60
C THR A 4 54.10 19.04 -39.05
N ASN A 5 52.89 18.77 -38.53
CA ASN A 5 52.43 17.39 -38.37
C ASN A 5 50.93 17.31 -38.70
N VAL A 6 50.71 17.02 -39.98
CA VAL A 6 49.46 16.58 -40.58
C VAL A 6 49.17 15.14 -40.11
N PHE A 7 47.98 14.89 -39.59
CA PHE A 7 47.36 13.56 -39.52
C PHE A 7 45.84 13.78 -39.71
N VAL A 8 45.34 13.76 -40.94
CA VAL A 8 44.74 12.59 -41.63
C VAL A 8 43.64 11.92 -40.81
N GLN A 9 42.40 12.27 -41.19
CA GLN A 9 41.26 11.37 -41.43
C GLN A 9 41.13 10.10 -40.57
N ALA A 10 40.09 10.08 -39.74
CA ALA A 10 39.28 8.89 -39.53
C ALA A 10 37.79 9.29 -39.48
N LEU A 11 37.15 9.13 -40.63
CA LEU A 11 35.71 9.11 -40.83
C LEU A 11 35.13 7.95 -39.99
N LEU A 12 34.74 8.20 -38.73
CA LEU A 12 33.78 7.33 -38.07
C LEU A 12 32.38 7.79 -38.48
N ALA A 13 31.97 7.30 -39.65
CA ALA A 13 30.56 7.03 -39.90
C ALA A 13 30.08 6.17 -38.73
N GLY A 14 29.42 6.80 -37.76
CA GLY A 14 28.77 6.11 -36.66
C GLY A 14 27.66 5.26 -37.24
N SER A 15 27.98 4.01 -37.53
CA SER A 15 27.00 2.96 -37.66
C SER A 15 26.14 3.02 -36.41
N ALA A 16 24.89 3.48 -36.58
CA ALA A 16 23.85 3.20 -35.63
C ALA A 16 23.78 1.67 -35.53
N VAL A 17 24.50 1.10 -34.56
CA VAL A 17 24.32 -0.28 -34.17
C VAL A 17 22.89 -0.32 -33.62
N ALA A 18 21.96 -0.70 -34.48
CA ALA A 18 20.67 -1.20 -34.08
C ALA A 18 20.96 -2.46 -33.26
N ALA A 19 21.20 -2.27 -31.96
CA ALA A 19 21.23 -3.37 -31.03
C ALA A 19 19.91 -4.11 -31.23
N PRO A 20 19.93 -5.44 -31.43
CA PRO A 20 18.69 -6.17 -31.64
C PRO A 20 17.77 -5.87 -30.47
N ALA A 21 16.51 -5.52 -30.76
CA ALA A 21 15.54 -5.07 -29.76
C ALA A 21 15.39 -6.05 -28.57
N SER A 22 15.72 -7.32 -28.78
CA SER A 22 15.80 -8.37 -27.76
C SER A 22 16.92 -8.17 -26.72
N LEU A 23 18.08 -7.64 -27.11
CA LEU A 23 19.17 -7.30 -26.19
C LEU A 23 18.89 -5.99 -25.43
N ALA A 24 18.20 -5.04 -26.06
CA ALA A 24 17.72 -3.84 -25.40
C ALA A 24 16.67 -4.19 -24.33
N SER A 25 15.65 -4.98 -24.69
CA SER A 25 14.57 -5.39 -23.76
C SER A 25 15.09 -6.17 -22.55
N LYS A 26 15.98 -7.16 -22.74
CA LYS A 26 16.61 -7.88 -21.60
C LYS A 26 17.42 -6.99 -20.67
N ARG A 27 18.14 -6.00 -21.21
CA ARG A 27 18.95 -5.07 -20.41
C ARG A 27 18.08 -4.09 -19.61
N GLN A 28 16.85 -3.87 -20.05
CA GLN A 28 15.86 -2.96 -19.45
C GLN A 28 15.00 -3.64 -18.37
N LEU A 29 14.71 -4.93 -18.56
CA LEU A 29 14.03 -5.73 -17.57
C LEU A 29 14.85 -5.87 -16.28
N GLN A 30 16.17 -6.04 -16.41
CA GLN A 30 17.05 -6.36 -15.29
C GLN A 30 17.06 -5.30 -14.18
N PRO A 31 17.15 -3.98 -14.47
CA PRO A 31 16.98 -2.92 -13.46
C PRO A 31 15.62 -2.95 -12.77
N ILE A 32 14.54 -3.18 -13.53
CA ILE A 32 13.17 -3.17 -12.98
C ILE A 32 12.94 -4.39 -12.09
N GLN A 33 13.40 -5.57 -12.52
CA GLN A 33 13.37 -6.78 -11.69
C GLN A 33 14.23 -6.62 -10.43
N ALA A 34 15.44 -6.07 -10.54
CA ALA A 34 16.29 -5.82 -9.38
C ALA A 34 15.63 -4.84 -8.39
N ALA A 35 14.98 -3.79 -8.90
CA ALA A 35 14.22 -2.86 -8.08
C ALA A 35 13.08 -3.57 -7.33
N LEU A 36 12.28 -4.39 -8.03
CA LEU A 36 11.20 -5.16 -7.42
C LEU A 36 11.70 -6.14 -6.36
N THR A 37 12.75 -6.90 -6.65
CA THR A 37 13.36 -7.83 -5.69
C THR A 37 13.85 -7.10 -4.44
N ASN A 38 14.55 -5.97 -4.60
CA ASN A 38 15.03 -5.19 -3.46
C ASN A 38 13.88 -4.66 -2.59
N VAL A 39 12.78 -4.22 -3.21
CA VAL A 39 11.58 -3.80 -2.48
C VAL A 39 10.96 -5.00 -1.75
N GLN A 40 10.85 -6.15 -2.39
CA GLN A 40 10.31 -7.37 -1.79
C GLN A 40 11.13 -7.88 -0.61
N ASP A 41 12.46 -7.85 -0.72
CA ASP A 41 13.37 -8.21 0.37
C ASP A 41 13.24 -7.22 1.54
N SER A 42 13.10 -5.93 1.23
CA SER A 42 12.89 -4.90 2.25
C SER A 42 11.55 -5.06 2.96
N LEU A 43 10.48 -5.39 2.23
CA LEU A 43 9.16 -5.69 2.80
C LEU A 43 9.19 -6.95 3.66
N THR A 44 9.92 -7.99 3.24
CA THR A 44 10.12 -9.20 4.06
C THR A 44 10.86 -8.88 5.36
N GLY A 45 11.87 -8.01 5.30
CA GLY A 45 12.56 -7.50 6.48
C GLY A 45 11.65 -6.69 7.39
N LEU A 46 10.78 -5.85 6.82
CA LEU A 46 9.76 -5.10 7.55
C LEU A 46 8.79 -6.04 8.26
N ASP A 47 8.20 -6.99 7.54
CA ASP A 47 7.27 -8.00 8.06
C ASP A 47 7.89 -8.78 9.23
N THR A 48 9.16 -9.17 9.10
CA THR A 48 9.92 -9.84 10.17
C THR A 48 10.06 -8.93 11.39
N ALA A 49 10.39 -7.66 11.21
CA ALA A 49 10.52 -6.69 12.30
C ALA A 49 9.17 -6.41 12.99
N VAL A 50 8.08 -6.35 12.23
CA VAL A 50 6.71 -6.23 12.75
C VAL A 50 6.37 -7.42 13.64
N LYS A 51 6.59 -8.65 13.14
CA LYS A 51 6.33 -9.87 13.89
C LYS A 51 7.16 -9.95 15.18
N ALA A 52 8.41 -9.48 15.13
CA ALA A 52 9.32 -9.42 16.27
C ALA A 52 9.00 -8.28 17.27
N LEU A 53 8.14 -7.32 16.92
CA LEU A 53 7.84 -6.18 17.78
C LEU A 53 7.29 -6.64 19.14
N SER A 54 7.90 -6.11 20.21
CA SER A 54 7.54 -6.41 21.59
C SER A 54 7.82 -5.21 22.48
N ALA A 55 6.85 -4.81 23.30
CA ALA A 55 6.99 -3.76 24.29
C ALA A 55 7.97 -4.12 25.42
N ALA A 56 8.31 -5.41 25.56
CA ALA A 56 9.33 -5.86 26.50
C ALA A 56 10.76 -5.58 26.01
N ASP A 57 10.96 -5.36 24.71
CA ASP A 57 12.27 -5.04 24.13
C ASP A 57 12.18 -3.79 23.25
N PRO A 58 12.57 -2.60 23.77
CA PRO A 58 12.47 -1.36 23.02
C PRO A 58 13.37 -1.31 21.77
N ASN A 59 14.38 -2.18 21.65
CA ASN A 59 15.18 -2.26 20.42
C ASN A 59 14.35 -2.76 19.23
N THR A 60 13.29 -3.52 19.47
CA THR A 60 12.41 -4.02 18.40
C THR A 60 11.69 -2.89 17.68
N ALA A 61 11.37 -1.79 18.38
CA ALA A 61 10.79 -0.59 17.77
C ALA A 61 11.79 0.15 16.86
N ALA A 62 13.06 0.23 17.28
CA ALA A 62 14.12 0.81 16.47
C ALA A 62 14.38 -0.02 15.20
N ASN A 63 14.40 -1.35 15.33
CA ASN A 63 14.54 -2.26 14.20
C ASN A 63 13.35 -2.14 13.22
N LEU A 64 12.13 -1.98 13.74
CA LEU A 64 10.95 -1.74 12.91
C LEU A 64 11.05 -0.43 12.12
N LEU A 65 11.53 0.64 12.76
CA LEU A 65 11.73 1.93 12.11
C LEU A 65 12.84 1.85 11.04
N ASP A 66 13.95 1.18 11.32
CA ASP A 66 15.03 0.95 10.36
C ASP A 66 14.54 0.17 9.13
N ALA A 67 13.83 -0.94 9.35
CA ALA A 67 13.24 -1.73 8.28
C ALA A 67 12.25 -0.89 7.44
N SER A 68 11.48 -0.02 8.09
CA SER A 68 10.55 0.87 7.40
C SER A 68 11.26 1.92 6.54
N ASN A 69 12.38 2.46 7.01
CA ASN A 69 13.23 3.38 6.24
C ASN A 69 13.93 2.67 5.08
N LYS A 70 14.31 1.40 5.26
CA LYS A 70 14.87 0.56 4.20
C LYS A 70 13.86 0.34 3.08
N VAL A 71 12.59 0.04 3.39
CA VAL A 71 11.51 -0.04 2.38
C VAL A 71 11.40 1.27 1.62
N GLN A 72 11.35 2.41 2.31
CA GLN A 72 11.24 3.71 1.66
C GLN A 72 12.44 4.01 0.76
N THR A 73 13.65 3.65 1.19
CA THR A 73 14.88 3.81 0.40
C THR A 73 14.86 2.93 -0.84
N SER A 74 14.49 1.66 -0.71
CA SER A 74 14.37 0.72 -1.82
C SER A 74 13.33 1.17 -2.84
N LEU A 75 12.19 1.71 -2.39
CA LEU A 75 11.18 2.29 -3.27
C LEU A 75 11.75 3.50 -4.04
N LYS A 76 12.42 4.44 -3.37
CA LYS A 76 13.03 5.62 -4.03
C LYS A 76 14.10 5.22 -5.04
N GLN A 77 14.99 4.31 -4.66
CA GLN A 77 16.04 3.79 -5.56
C GLN A 77 15.43 3.07 -6.75
N GLY A 78 14.44 2.21 -6.51
CA GLY A 78 13.70 1.52 -7.56
C GLY A 78 13.00 2.49 -8.50
N THR A 79 12.36 3.53 -7.97
CA THR A 79 11.70 4.58 -8.77
C THR A 79 12.69 5.26 -9.72
N THR A 80 13.88 5.62 -9.24
CA THR A 80 14.95 6.21 -10.07
C THR A 80 15.45 5.24 -11.14
N GLN A 81 15.64 3.96 -10.78
CA GLN A 81 16.08 2.92 -11.72
C GLN A 81 15.04 2.68 -12.83
N ILE A 82 13.76 2.61 -12.47
CA ILE A 82 12.65 2.39 -13.41
C ILE A 82 12.48 3.61 -14.33
N GLN A 83 12.55 4.84 -13.81
CA GLN A 83 12.45 6.04 -14.63
C GLN A 83 13.54 6.10 -15.71
N GLY A 84 14.77 5.69 -15.36
CA GLY A 84 15.89 5.58 -16.30
C GLY A 84 15.80 4.41 -17.29
N ALA A 85 14.85 3.49 -17.10
CA ALA A 85 14.61 2.37 -18.01
C ALA A 85 13.76 2.79 -19.23
N GLN A 86 13.82 2.02 -20.31
CA GLN A 86 12.95 2.08 -21.48
C GLN A 86 11.65 1.31 -21.19
N GLU A 87 10.68 1.49 -22.07
CA GLU A 87 9.40 0.78 -22.00
C GLU A 87 9.59 -0.74 -22.03
N LEU A 88 8.75 -1.46 -21.29
CA LEU A 88 8.77 -2.92 -21.23
C LEU A 88 8.15 -3.53 -22.48
N SER A 89 8.67 -4.68 -22.90
CA SER A 89 7.96 -5.53 -23.84
C SER A 89 6.72 -6.16 -23.17
N LEU A 90 5.76 -6.62 -23.97
CA LEU A 90 4.56 -7.28 -23.44
C LEU A 90 4.89 -8.50 -22.56
N THR A 91 5.87 -9.31 -22.97
CA THR A 91 6.32 -10.49 -22.23
C THR A 91 6.97 -10.11 -20.89
N ASP A 92 7.75 -9.03 -20.89
CA ASP A 92 8.40 -8.53 -19.69
C ASP A 92 7.37 -7.95 -18.71
N ALA A 93 6.39 -7.20 -19.23
CA ALA A 93 5.28 -6.68 -18.44
C ALA A 93 4.44 -7.80 -17.80
N LEU A 94 4.24 -8.92 -18.50
CA LEU A 94 3.52 -10.08 -17.96
C LEU A 94 4.30 -10.77 -16.82
N THR A 95 5.63 -10.86 -16.97
CA THR A 95 6.50 -11.37 -15.90
C THR A 95 6.45 -10.45 -14.68
N LEU A 96 6.50 -9.14 -14.92
CA LEU A 96 6.40 -8.11 -13.89
C LEU A 96 5.09 -8.21 -13.10
N GLN A 97 4.00 -8.50 -13.80
CA GLN A 97 2.68 -8.59 -13.18
C GLN A 97 2.59 -9.69 -12.13
N GLN A 98 3.23 -10.84 -12.36
CA GLN A 98 3.27 -11.91 -11.37
C GLN A 98 4.05 -11.49 -10.11
N SER A 99 5.18 -10.80 -10.28
CA SER A 99 5.95 -10.24 -9.16
C SER A 99 5.17 -9.15 -8.42
N ALA A 100 4.45 -8.28 -9.13
CA ALA A 100 3.62 -7.23 -8.54
C ALA A 100 2.47 -7.79 -7.69
N GLY A 101 1.87 -8.91 -8.10
CA GLY A 101 0.87 -9.62 -7.29
C GLY A 101 1.44 -10.12 -5.96
N GLY A 102 2.64 -10.72 -5.98
CA GLY A 102 3.33 -11.13 -4.75
C GLY A 102 3.66 -9.95 -3.83
N LEU A 103 4.11 -8.83 -4.41
CA LEU A 103 4.38 -7.61 -3.67
C LEU A 103 3.12 -7.02 -3.01
N THR A 104 2.00 -7.03 -3.74
CA THR A 104 0.70 -6.57 -3.25
C THR A 104 0.28 -7.36 -2.02
N THR A 105 0.37 -8.69 -2.08
CA THR A 105 0.10 -9.57 -0.93
C THR A 105 1.06 -9.29 0.23
N ALA A 106 2.35 -9.12 -0.04
CA ALA A 106 3.34 -8.83 1.00
C ALA A 106 3.06 -7.51 1.74
N VAL A 107 2.65 -6.46 1.01
CA VAL A 107 2.24 -5.19 1.62
C VAL A 107 0.98 -5.37 2.47
N GLN A 108 -0.04 -6.06 1.95
CA GLN A 108 -1.27 -6.35 2.71
C GLN A 108 -0.97 -7.08 4.03
N THR A 109 -0.21 -8.17 3.97
CA THR A 109 0.20 -8.91 5.17
C THR A 109 0.98 -8.04 6.14
N SER A 110 1.96 -7.27 5.65
CA SER A 110 2.78 -6.42 6.53
C SER A 110 1.95 -5.36 7.24
N VAL A 111 0.98 -4.77 6.54
CA VAL A 111 0.06 -3.77 7.11
C VAL A 111 -0.87 -4.40 8.13
N ASP A 112 -1.46 -5.56 7.82
CA ASP A 112 -2.34 -6.28 8.75
C ASP A 112 -1.59 -6.72 10.02
N ASP A 113 -0.37 -7.24 9.87
CA ASP A 113 0.49 -7.61 10.99
C ASP A 113 0.87 -6.39 11.84
N LEU A 114 1.13 -5.24 11.21
CA LEU A 114 1.46 -4.00 11.92
C LEU A 114 0.26 -3.48 12.72
N VAL A 115 -0.94 -3.57 12.14
CA VAL A 115 -2.19 -3.25 12.84
C VAL A 115 -2.43 -4.22 14.00
N ALA A 116 -2.17 -5.52 13.83
CA ALA A 116 -2.29 -6.50 14.91
C ALA A 116 -1.32 -6.23 16.07
N LYS A 117 -0.16 -5.63 15.77
CA LYS A 117 0.87 -5.22 16.73
C LYS A 117 0.64 -3.82 17.34
N LYS A 118 -0.46 -3.15 17.01
CA LYS A 118 -0.86 -1.87 17.60
C LYS A 118 -0.74 -1.82 19.14
N PRO A 119 -1.18 -2.82 19.92
CA PRO A 119 -1.06 -2.76 21.38
C PRO A 119 0.38 -2.67 21.88
N GLU A 120 1.32 -3.27 21.15
CA GLU A 120 2.75 -3.19 21.48
C GLU A 120 3.32 -1.82 21.11
N LEU A 121 2.92 -1.27 19.96
CA LEU A 121 3.27 0.10 19.55
C LEU A 121 2.73 1.14 20.53
N ASP A 122 1.50 0.97 21.02
CA ASP A 122 0.87 1.90 21.97
C ASP A 122 1.63 1.89 23.31
N LYS A 123 2.00 0.71 23.82
CA LYS A 123 2.84 0.59 25.04
C LYS A 123 4.22 1.23 24.86
N LEU A 124 4.76 1.19 23.65
CA LEU A 124 6.04 1.79 23.29
C LEU A 124 5.93 3.29 22.95
N GLY A 125 4.70 3.85 22.87
CA GLY A 125 4.47 5.22 22.41
C GLY A 125 4.82 5.45 20.93
N ALA A 126 4.97 4.39 20.14
CA ALA A 126 5.47 4.42 18.77
C ALA A 126 4.36 4.48 17.69
N THR A 127 3.09 4.42 18.08
CA THR A 127 1.95 4.38 17.14
C THR A 127 1.90 5.57 16.20
N SER A 128 2.12 6.80 16.69
CA SER A 128 2.14 7.99 15.83
C SER A 128 3.26 7.91 14.79
N ILE A 129 4.44 7.42 15.19
CA ILE A 129 5.59 7.25 14.31
C ILE A 129 5.26 6.21 13.23
N ALA A 130 4.67 5.08 13.60
CA ALA A 130 4.27 4.05 12.66
C ALA A 130 3.21 4.55 11.66
N VAL A 131 2.23 5.34 12.12
CA VAL A 131 1.24 6.00 11.24
C VAL A 131 1.91 6.95 10.25
N ASP A 132 2.83 7.79 10.71
CA ASP A 132 3.52 8.73 9.82
C ASP A 132 4.44 8.02 8.84
N GLN A 133 5.08 6.93 9.27
CA GLN A 133 5.89 6.09 8.39
C GLN A 133 5.05 5.42 7.30
N LEU A 134 3.86 4.91 7.64
CA LEU A 134 2.92 4.36 6.64
C LEU A 134 2.49 5.42 5.62
N LYS A 135 2.20 6.66 6.06
CA LYS A 135 1.86 7.76 5.14
C LYS A 135 3.02 8.07 4.18
N GLN A 136 4.25 8.12 4.69
CA GLN A 136 5.44 8.37 3.87
C GLN A 136 5.71 7.22 2.88
N GLN A 137 5.53 5.97 3.32
CA GLN A 137 5.63 4.80 2.46
C GLN A 137 4.55 4.81 1.38
N LYS A 138 3.30 5.17 1.71
CA LYS A 138 2.23 5.33 0.72
C LYS A 138 2.59 6.35 -0.36
N ALA A 139 3.09 7.53 0.02
CA ALA A 139 3.52 8.53 -0.96
C ALA A 139 4.63 8.00 -1.88
N THR A 140 5.66 7.40 -1.28
CA THR A 140 6.82 6.85 -2.02
C THR A 140 6.41 5.66 -2.90
N ALA A 141 5.47 4.83 -2.45
CA ALA A 141 4.93 3.71 -3.21
C ALA A 141 4.07 4.19 -4.39
N GLY A 142 3.37 5.32 -4.25
CA GLY A 142 2.67 5.99 -5.34
C GLY A 142 3.61 6.44 -6.46
N ASP A 143 4.76 7.03 -6.10
CA ASP A 143 5.79 7.43 -7.07
C ASP A 143 6.39 6.21 -7.79
N PHE A 144 6.75 5.18 -7.02
CA PHE A 144 7.26 3.91 -7.57
C PHE A 144 6.26 3.25 -8.52
N SER A 145 5.00 3.20 -8.11
CA SER A 145 3.89 2.65 -8.90
C SER A 145 3.68 3.41 -10.19
N SER A 146 3.67 4.75 -10.13
CA SER A 146 3.54 5.60 -11.31
C SER A 146 4.69 5.38 -12.30
N ALA A 147 5.91 5.23 -11.78
CA ALA A 147 7.07 4.90 -12.61
C ALA A 147 6.90 3.53 -13.30
N ILE A 148 6.39 2.50 -12.62
CA ILE A 148 6.09 1.20 -13.23
C ILE A 148 5.02 1.34 -14.31
N VAL A 149 3.88 1.96 -14.00
CA VAL A 149 2.75 2.11 -14.94
C VAL A 149 3.21 2.85 -16.21
N SER A 150 4.08 3.84 -16.08
CA SER A 150 4.68 4.55 -17.22
C SER A 150 5.57 3.68 -18.12
N LYS A 151 6.06 2.53 -17.64
CA LYS A 151 6.86 1.58 -18.43
C LYS A 151 6.06 0.36 -18.90
N VAL A 152 4.82 0.19 -18.43
CA VAL A 152 3.92 -0.89 -18.84
C VAL A 152 3.19 -0.49 -20.14
N PRO A 153 3.12 -1.38 -21.16
CA PRO A 153 2.35 -1.13 -22.37
C PRO A 153 0.87 -0.84 -22.08
N ALA A 154 0.22 -0.03 -22.91
CA ALA A 154 -1.18 0.40 -22.71
C ALA A 154 -2.16 -0.74 -22.35
N ILE A 155 -1.98 -1.93 -22.95
CA ILE A 155 -2.82 -3.11 -22.69
C ILE A 155 -2.75 -3.58 -21.22
N GLY A 156 -1.63 -3.36 -20.53
CA GLY A 156 -1.41 -3.76 -19.13
C GLY A 156 -1.64 -2.65 -18.09
N GLN A 157 -1.76 -1.39 -18.51
CA GLN A 157 -1.83 -0.25 -17.60
C GLN A 157 -3.05 -0.30 -16.67
N GLY A 158 -4.21 -0.74 -17.17
CA GLY A 158 -5.42 -0.87 -16.34
C GLY A 158 -5.27 -1.90 -15.21
N ILE A 159 -4.61 -3.02 -15.49
CA ILE A 159 -4.38 -4.05 -14.47
C ILE A 159 -3.31 -3.59 -13.47
N ALA A 160 -2.26 -2.90 -13.95
CA ALA A 160 -1.27 -2.30 -13.08
C ALA A 160 -1.90 -1.26 -12.14
N GLN A 161 -2.78 -0.39 -12.66
CA GLN A 161 -3.50 0.59 -11.85
C GLN A 161 -4.37 -0.09 -10.78
N GLN A 162 -5.08 -1.17 -11.13
CA GLN A 162 -5.87 -1.93 -10.15
C GLN A 162 -5.00 -2.46 -8.99
N SER A 163 -3.81 -2.98 -9.27
CA SER A 163 -2.87 -3.42 -8.22
C SER A 163 -2.41 -2.26 -7.33
N VAL A 164 -2.14 -1.10 -7.93
CA VAL A 164 -1.75 0.12 -7.20
C VAL A 164 -2.88 0.60 -6.29
N ASP A 165 -4.11 0.57 -6.78
CA ASP A 165 -5.29 0.96 -6.01
C ASP A 165 -5.49 0.00 -4.81
N GLN A 166 -5.31 -1.31 -5.01
CA GLN A 166 -5.39 -2.31 -3.93
C GLN A 166 -4.32 -2.08 -2.85
N VAL A 167 -3.07 -1.81 -3.26
CA VAL A 167 -1.99 -1.48 -2.31
C VAL A 167 -2.30 -0.19 -1.56
N THR A 168 -2.75 0.84 -2.27
CA THR A 168 -3.10 2.15 -1.67
C THR A 168 -4.23 2.02 -0.66
N GLN A 169 -5.28 1.27 -1.01
CA GLN A 169 -6.41 1.02 -0.12
C GLN A 169 -6.00 0.23 1.12
N SER A 170 -5.11 -0.75 0.99
CA SER A 170 -4.56 -1.49 2.13
C SER A 170 -3.81 -0.57 3.08
N LEU A 171 -2.90 0.26 2.55
CA LEU A 171 -2.15 1.24 3.33
C LEU A 171 -3.07 2.25 4.03
N ASP A 172 -4.09 2.76 3.35
CA ASP A 172 -5.08 3.67 3.95
C ASP A 172 -5.88 2.99 5.07
N GLY A 173 -6.32 1.76 4.85
CA GLY A 173 -6.98 0.96 5.87
C GLY A 173 -6.10 0.74 7.09
N GLY A 174 -4.81 0.45 6.87
CA GLY A 174 -3.81 0.33 7.92
C GLY A 174 -3.60 1.62 8.71
N ILE A 175 -3.41 2.75 8.02
CA ILE A 175 -3.27 4.07 8.62
C ILE A 175 -4.49 4.40 9.50
N GLN A 176 -5.69 4.15 8.99
CA GLN A 176 -6.93 4.40 9.72
C GLN A 176 -7.05 3.51 10.96
N LYS A 177 -6.82 2.19 10.83
CA LYS A 177 -6.90 1.26 11.97
C LYS A 177 -5.83 1.54 13.03
N LEU A 178 -4.63 1.93 12.59
CA LEU A 178 -3.51 2.20 13.49
C LEU A 178 -3.68 3.54 14.23
N GLY A 179 -4.14 4.57 13.51
CA GLY A 179 -4.41 5.91 14.05
C GLY A 179 -5.76 6.03 14.79
N GLY A 180 -6.70 5.11 14.55
CA GLY A 180 -8.10 5.18 15.00
C GLY A 180 -8.36 4.93 16.48
N ASP A 181 -7.34 4.60 17.29
CA ASP A 181 -7.52 4.31 18.72
C ASP A 181 -6.61 5.16 19.64
N ALA A 182 -5.92 6.18 19.11
CA ALA A 182 -5.15 7.12 19.94
C ALA A 182 -6.02 8.14 20.72
N ALA A 183 -7.34 7.91 20.78
CA ALA A 183 -8.28 8.62 21.64
C ALA A 183 -9.35 7.66 22.19
N GLY A 184 -8.94 6.49 22.68
CA GLY A 184 -9.80 5.53 23.37
C GLY A 184 -9.56 5.52 24.88
N GLY A 185 -9.53 6.69 25.52
CA GLY A 185 -9.69 6.75 26.97
C GLY A 185 -10.99 6.05 27.34
N ALA A 186 -10.95 5.20 28.37
CA ALA A 186 -12.11 4.51 28.91
C ALA A 186 -13.25 5.50 29.20
N ALA A 187 -14.14 5.66 28.24
CA ALA A 187 -15.49 6.13 28.45
C ALA A 187 -16.37 4.94 28.06
N GLY A 188 -16.91 4.25 29.07
CA GLY A 188 -17.93 3.25 28.89
C GLY A 188 -19.07 3.85 28.08
N GLY A 189 -19.11 3.51 26.79
CA GLY A 189 -20.20 3.82 25.90
C GLY A 189 -21.41 3.02 26.35
N ALA A 190 -22.38 3.75 26.89
CA ALA A 190 -23.70 3.25 27.21
C ALA A 190 -24.28 2.41 26.06
N ALA A 191 -24.95 1.33 26.45
CA ALA A 191 -25.72 0.49 25.55
C ALA A 191 -26.64 1.32 24.63
N PRO A 192 -26.83 0.91 23.36
CA PRO A 192 -27.76 1.59 22.48
C PRO A 192 -29.18 1.50 23.07
N ALA A 193 -29.79 2.66 23.30
CA ALA A 193 -31.17 2.78 23.71
C ALA A 193 -32.09 2.12 22.66
N ALA A 194 -32.95 1.21 23.13
CA ALA A 194 -33.97 0.59 22.33
C ALA A 194 -34.92 1.66 21.73
N PRO A 195 -35.44 1.47 20.50
CA PRO A 195 -36.42 2.38 19.93
C PRO A 195 -37.69 2.39 20.78
N ALA A 196 -38.16 3.59 21.15
CA ALA A 196 -39.41 3.80 21.86
C ALA A 196 -40.60 3.27 21.05
N ALA A 197 -41.44 2.46 21.69
CA ALA A 197 -42.71 2.01 21.15
C ALA A 197 -43.65 3.21 20.88
N PRO A 198 -44.44 3.21 19.79
CA PRO A 198 -45.44 4.26 19.56
C PRO A 198 -46.53 4.23 20.64
N ALA A 199 -46.88 5.41 21.15
CA ALA A 199 -47.96 5.61 22.10
C ALA A 199 -49.32 5.23 21.48
N ALA A 200 -50.11 4.44 22.21
CA ALA A 200 -51.49 4.14 21.86
C ALA A 200 -52.35 5.41 21.87
N PRO A 201 -53.25 5.63 20.89
CA PRO A 201 -54.20 6.74 20.94
C PRO A 201 -55.26 6.51 22.02
N ALA A 202 -55.51 7.57 22.79
CA ALA A 202 -56.56 7.66 23.79
C ALA A 202 -57.95 7.53 23.14
N ALA A 203 -58.78 6.63 23.68
CA ALA A 203 -60.19 6.53 23.34
C ALA A 203 -61.00 7.66 24.04
N PRO A 204 -61.94 8.32 23.35
CA PRO A 204 -62.83 9.28 23.99
C PRO A 204 -63.96 8.57 24.76
N ALA A 205 -64.32 9.15 25.89
CA ALA A 205 -65.40 8.71 26.76
C ALA A 205 -66.77 9.22 26.27
N GLY A 206 -67.78 8.35 26.40
CA GLY A 206 -69.16 8.72 26.71
C GLY A 206 -70.21 8.41 25.64
N ALA A 207 -71.07 7.42 25.92
CA ALA A 207 -72.53 7.59 25.93
C ALA A 207 -73.22 6.25 26.27
N GLN A 208 -74.12 6.32 27.26
CA GLN A 208 -74.92 5.24 27.82
C GLN A 208 -76.02 4.74 26.88
N GLU A 209 -76.53 3.56 27.25
CA GLU A 209 -77.91 3.07 27.04
C GLU A 209 -78.32 2.74 25.60
N GLN A 210 -78.57 1.46 25.32
CA GLN A 210 -79.93 0.92 25.29
C GLN A 210 -79.99 -0.54 24.81
N PHE A 211 -80.69 -1.36 25.62
CA PHE A 211 -81.62 -2.42 25.24
C PHE A 211 -81.12 -3.83 24.86
N HIS A 212 -81.61 -4.79 25.66
CA HIS A 212 -82.12 -6.14 25.30
C HIS A 212 -81.14 -7.12 24.64
N ALA A 213 -81.05 -8.40 24.97
CA ALA A 213 -81.66 -9.29 25.95
C ALA A 213 -80.94 -10.65 25.74
N GLU A 214 -81.03 -11.52 26.74
CA GLU A 214 -81.13 -12.98 26.54
C GLU A 214 -79.90 -13.76 26.01
N VAL A 215 -79.22 -14.46 26.93
CA VAL A 215 -79.17 -15.94 27.05
C VAL A 215 -78.00 -16.27 27.99
N MET A 216 -78.35 -16.52 29.26
CA MET A 216 -77.57 -17.36 30.16
C MET A 216 -78.22 -18.74 30.16
N ALA A 217 -77.39 -19.78 30.23
CA ALA A 217 -77.76 -20.97 30.98
C ALA A 217 -77.58 -20.66 32.47
#